data_AF-A0A389MLZ7-F1
#
_entry.id   AF-A0A389MLZ7-F1
#
_cell.length_a   1.000
_cell.length_b   1.000
_cell.length_c   1.000
_cell.angle_alpha   90.00
_cell.angle_beta   90.00
_cell.angle_gamma   90.00
#
_symmetry.space_group_name_H-M   'P 1'
#
loop_
_entity.id
_entity.type
_entity.pdbx_description
1 polymer ?
#
loop_
_entity_poly.entity_id
_entity_poly.type
_entity_poly.pdbx_seq_one_letter_code
_entity_poly.pdbx_strand_id
1 'polypeptide(L)'
;MTPMLRAAPLALAATLAALSLAGCGAPTILGGDDAVTSPVILDEQAAVAAISRYRAQHGLPPLVLDPGLTRAAAYQAGTNAKAGRLSHEIGGTFTSRMSEVGLARSYAAENLSAGSETFDQVLVRWKASPEHNRNMLMPQLRRAGIARVDAPGTRYKRYWALVLAGA
;
A
#
# COMPACT_ATOMS: atom_id res chain seq x y z
N MET A 1 -73.74 51.04 -35.05
CA MET A 1 -72.30 50.99 -35.34
C MET A 1 -71.73 49.73 -34.71
N THR A 2 -71.44 48.72 -35.52
CA THR A 2 -70.54 47.60 -35.23
C THR A 2 -69.08 48.03 -35.51
N PRO A 3 -68.04 47.20 -35.28
CA PRO A 3 -67.95 45.92 -34.54
C PRO A 3 -67.10 46.16 -33.25
N MET A 4 -66.36 45.26 -32.56
CA MET A 4 -65.95 43.86 -32.75
C MET A 4 -66.04 43.03 -31.46
N LEU A 5 -66.04 41.71 -31.68
CA LEU A 5 -65.85 40.60 -30.76
C LEU A 5 -64.43 40.54 -30.15
N ARG A 6 -64.29 39.82 -29.03
CA ARG A 6 -63.32 38.70 -28.96
C ARG A 6 -63.87 37.53 -28.15
N ALA A 7 -63.50 36.32 -28.55
CA ALA A 7 -64.16 35.07 -28.16
C ALA A 7 -63.51 34.35 -26.97
N ALA A 8 -64.23 33.33 -26.50
CA ALA A 8 -63.88 32.28 -25.54
C ALA A 8 -62.64 31.43 -25.99
N PRO A 9 -62.14 30.41 -25.25
CA PRO A 9 -62.79 29.74 -24.11
C PRO A 9 -61.89 29.34 -22.91
N LEU A 10 -62.54 28.69 -21.93
CA LEU A 10 -61.92 27.84 -20.91
C LEU A 10 -61.07 26.73 -21.55
N ALA A 11 -59.89 26.47 -20.99
CA ALA A 11 -59.16 25.22 -21.17
C ALA A 11 -58.67 24.73 -19.80
N LEU A 12 -59.44 23.83 -19.17
CA LEU A 12 -59.02 23.10 -17.98
C LEU A 12 -58.17 21.91 -18.43
N ALA A 13 -56.88 21.92 -18.11
CA ALA A 13 -56.00 20.75 -18.28
C ALA A 13 -55.07 20.65 -17.07
N ALA A 14 -55.48 19.86 -16.08
CA ALA A 14 -54.57 19.41 -15.04
C ALA A 14 -53.74 18.24 -15.57
N THR A 15 -52.43 18.21 -15.28
CA THR A 15 -51.75 16.97 -14.86
C THR A 15 -50.43 17.24 -14.14
N LEU A 16 -50.12 16.31 -13.25
CA LEU A 16 -49.02 16.29 -12.30
C LEU A 16 -47.61 16.26 -12.94
N ALA A 17 -46.68 16.82 -12.17
CA ALA A 17 -45.35 16.27 -11.85
C ALA A 17 -44.45 15.70 -12.97
N ALA A 18 -43.33 16.40 -13.18
CA ALA A 18 -42.06 15.80 -13.57
C ALA A 18 -40.91 16.45 -12.79
N LEU A 19 -40.81 16.14 -11.48
CA LEU A 19 -39.62 16.45 -10.70
C LEU A 19 -38.53 15.43 -11.05
N SER A 20 -37.82 15.66 -12.15
CA SER A 20 -36.75 14.79 -12.63
C SER A 20 -35.48 14.93 -11.77
N LEU A 21 -35.51 14.35 -10.57
CA LEU A 21 -34.30 13.99 -9.82
C LEU A 21 -33.57 12.85 -10.56
N ALA A 22 -32.94 13.19 -11.68
CA ALA A 22 -32.00 12.32 -12.39
C ALA A 22 -30.65 12.29 -11.64
N GLY A 23 -30.68 11.74 -10.42
CA GLY A 23 -29.57 11.71 -9.47
C GLY A 23 -29.14 10.30 -9.04
N CYS A 24 -29.63 9.24 -9.69
CA CYS A 24 -29.23 7.86 -9.42
C CYS A 24 -28.00 7.45 -10.24
N GLY A 25 -26.89 8.13 -10.01
CA GLY A 25 -25.56 7.82 -10.56
C GLY A 25 -24.59 7.34 -9.49
N ALA A 26 -24.95 6.29 -8.74
CA ALA A 26 -24.09 5.74 -7.68
C ALA A 26 -23.93 4.22 -7.79
N PRO A 27 -22.91 3.79 -8.55
CA PRO A 27 -22.08 2.69 -8.13
C PRO A 27 -20.61 3.15 -8.06
N THR A 28 -20.22 3.74 -6.92
CA THR A 28 -18.79 3.91 -6.56
C THR A 28 -18.46 3.11 -5.31
N ILE A 29 -18.92 1.86 -5.30
CA ILE A 29 -18.31 0.81 -4.48
C ILE A 29 -16.99 0.45 -5.16
N LEU A 30 -15.87 0.74 -4.48
CA LEU A 30 -14.46 0.52 -4.88
C LEU A 30 -13.77 1.60 -5.74
N GLY A 31 -13.32 2.66 -5.09
CA GLY A 31 -12.10 3.40 -5.45
C GLY A 31 -12.26 4.92 -5.51
N GLY A 32 -11.35 5.67 -4.87
CA GLY A 32 -11.18 7.09 -5.21
C GLY A 32 -10.93 8.11 -4.11
N ASP A 33 -10.85 7.75 -2.83
CA ASP A 33 -10.18 8.61 -1.84
C ASP A 33 -8.73 8.14 -1.68
N ASP A 34 -7.76 9.06 -1.66
CA ASP A 34 -6.38 8.77 -1.27
C ASP A 34 -6.41 8.19 0.15
N ALA A 35 -6.21 6.87 0.27
CA ALA A 35 -6.36 6.19 1.54
C ALA A 35 -5.42 6.80 2.56
N VAL A 36 -5.97 7.42 3.62
CA VAL A 36 -5.19 8.15 4.63
C VAL A 36 -4.08 7.25 5.18
N THR A 37 -2.84 7.54 4.77
CA THR A 37 -1.66 6.78 5.16
C THR A 37 -0.95 7.42 6.33
N SER A 38 -0.56 6.62 7.32
CA SER A 38 0.26 7.02 8.46
C SER A 38 1.51 6.14 8.53
N PRO A 39 2.71 6.67 8.25
CA PRO A 39 3.96 5.98 8.54
C PRO A 39 4.08 5.73 10.03
N VAL A 40 4.52 4.53 10.40
CA VAL A 40 4.66 4.13 11.80
C VAL A 40 6.13 4.16 12.19
N ILE A 41 6.43 4.88 13.28
CA ILE A 41 7.73 4.78 13.95
C ILE A 41 7.82 3.37 14.56
N LEU A 42 8.69 2.56 13.97
CA LEU A 42 9.02 1.20 14.40
C LEU A 42 10.34 1.24 15.19
N ASP A 43 10.54 0.30 16.12
CA ASP A 43 11.91 -0.04 16.54
C ASP A 43 12.57 -0.88 15.44
N GLU A 44 13.04 -0.18 14.42
CA GLU A 44 13.69 -0.76 13.23
C GLU A 44 14.95 -1.54 13.60
N GLN A 45 15.66 -1.09 14.63
CA GLN A 45 16.87 -1.74 15.15
C GLN A 45 16.52 -3.08 15.81
N ALA A 46 15.48 -3.14 16.65
CA ALA A 46 15.01 -4.38 17.24
C ALA A 46 14.46 -5.36 16.19
N ALA A 47 13.77 -4.86 15.16
CA ALA A 47 13.26 -5.66 14.05
C ALA A 47 14.40 -6.28 13.20
N VAL A 48 15.39 -5.49 12.81
CA VAL A 48 16.60 -5.99 12.10
C VAL A 48 17.41 -6.92 13.00
N ALA A 49 17.51 -6.65 14.29
CA ALA A 49 18.16 -7.55 15.24
C ALA A 49 17.40 -8.89 15.38
N ALA A 50 16.06 -8.91 15.28
CA ALA A 50 15.28 -10.15 15.29
C ALA A 50 15.52 -11.01 14.05
N ILE A 51 15.55 -10.39 12.85
CA ILE A 51 15.92 -11.08 11.60
C ILE A 51 17.38 -11.58 11.69
N SER A 52 18.27 -10.81 12.30
CA SER A 52 19.67 -11.20 12.53
C SER A 52 19.82 -12.39 13.48
N ARG A 53 19.05 -12.43 14.58
CA ARG A 53 18.97 -13.61 15.46
C ARG A 53 18.48 -14.84 14.72
N TYR A 54 17.50 -14.68 13.83
CA TYR A 54 17.02 -15.77 12.99
C TYR A 54 18.08 -16.24 11.99
N ARG A 55 18.80 -15.32 11.33
CA ARG A 55 19.94 -15.64 10.45
C ARG A 55 21.07 -16.38 11.19
N ALA A 56 21.37 -16.00 12.43
CA ALA A 56 22.36 -16.70 13.25
C ALA A 56 21.97 -18.16 13.56
N GLN A 57 20.67 -18.46 13.72
CA GLN A 57 20.17 -19.85 13.85
C GLN A 57 20.44 -20.71 12.59
N HIS A 58 20.68 -20.07 11.45
CA HIS A 58 21.05 -20.71 10.18
C HIS A 58 22.54 -20.53 9.82
N GLY A 59 23.39 -20.12 10.79
CA GLY A 59 24.84 -19.95 10.57
C GLY A 59 25.22 -18.74 9.69
N LEU A 60 24.30 -17.80 9.49
CA LEU A 60 24.51 -16.63 8.65
C LEU A 60 24.87 -15.38 9.47
N PRO A 61 25.68 -14.46 8.92
CA PRO A 61 26.04 -13.23 9.61
C PRO A 61 24.82 -12.32 9.82
N PRO A 62 24.84 -11.47 10.88
CA PRO A 62 23.78 -10.52 11.16
C PRO A 62 23.64 -9.46 10.06
N LEU A 63 22.51 -8.77 10.08
CA LEU A 63 22.22 -7.63 9.22
C LEU A 63 22.44 -6.34 10.02
N VAL A 64 22.96 -5.32 9.36
CA VAL A 64 23.07 -3.95 9.89
C VAL A 64 21.86 -3.14 9.40
N LEU A 65 21.24 -2.35 10.28
CA LEU A 65 20.17 -1.42 9.90
C LEU A 65 20.74 -0.35 8.98
N ASP A 66 20.07 -0.11 7.85
CA ASP A 66 20.49 0.85 6.83
C ASP A 66 19.40 1.89 6.57
N PRO A 67 19.64 3.19 6.85
CA PRO A 67 18.65 4.24 6.63
C PRO A 67 18.21 4.42 5.17
N GLY A 68 19.04 4.06 4.19
CA GLY A 68 18.68 4.09 2.77
C GLY A 68 17.68 3.00 2.42
N LEU A 69 17.94 1.77 2.86
CA LEU A 69 17.00 0.65 2.72
C LEU A 69 15.71 0.88 3.50
N THR A 70 15.77 1.54 4.67
CA THR A 70 14.57 1.89 5.45
C THR A 70 13.70 2.88 4.68
N ARG A 71 14.28 3.89 4.01
CA ARG A 71 13.54 4.78 3.11
C ARG A 71 12.92 4.03 1.92
N ALA A 72 13.65 3.09 1.31
CA ALA A 72 13.11 2.26 0.24
C ALA A 72 11.93 1.38 0.70
N ALA A 73 12.04 0.78 1.89
CA ALA A 73 10.97 0.03 2.53
C ALA A 73 9.75 0.92 2.84
N ALA A 74 9.96 2.12 3.39
CA ALA A 74 8.89 3.06 3.70
C ALA A 74 8.15 3.53 2.44
N TYR A 75 8.89 3.81 1.35
CA TYR A 75 8.32 4.12 0.05
C TYR A 75 7.45 2.97 -0.48
N GLN A 76 7.94 1.73 -0.43
CA GLN A 76 7.20 0.58 -0.95
C GLN A 76 5.96 0.25 -0.12
N ALA A 77 6.08 0.28 1.22
CA ALA A 77 4.95 0.10 2.13
C ALA A 77 3.90 1.20 1.94
N GLY A 78 4.32 2.46 1.83
CA GLY A 78 3.43 3.60 1.61
C GLY A 78 2.73 3.58 0.25
N THR A 79 3.42 3.14 -0.79
CA THR A 79 2.85 3.02 -2.14
C THR A 79 1.80 1.91 -2.22
N ASN A 80 2.07 0.76 -1.59
CA ASN A 80 1.10 -0.33 -1.45
C ASN A 80 -0.10 0.08 -0.57
N ALA A 81 0.16 0.85 0.48
CA ALA A 81 -0.86 1.40 1.37
C ALA A 81 -1.83 2.35 0.64
N LYS A 82 -1.31 3.33 -0.11
CA LYS A 82 -2.13 4.22 -0.96
C LYS A 82 -2.96 3.44 -1.99
N ALA A 83 -2.37 2.42 -2.61
CA ALA A 83 -3.05 1.60 -3.61
C ALA A 83 -4.05 0.58 -3.02
N GLY A 84 -4.12 0.39 -1.70
CA GLY A 84 -4.97 -0.63 -1.07
C GLY A 84 -4.63 -2.08 -1.49
N ARG A 85 -3.41 -2.33 -2.00
CA ARG A 85 -2.99 -3.57 -2.67
C ARG A 85 -1.62 -4.01 -2.17
N LEU A 86 -1.31 -5.30 -2.30
CA LEU A 86 0.03 -5.82 -2.03
C LEU A 86 0.64 -6.27 -3.37
N SER A 87 1.76 -5.68 -3.77
CA SER A 87 2.44 -5.87 -5.05
C SER A 87 3.88 -5.35 -4.99
N HIS A 88 4.78 -6.05 -5.67
CA HIS A 88 6.19 -5.65 -5.81
C HIS A 88 6.42 -4.55 -6.86
N GLU A 89 5.45 -4.31 -7.77
CA GLU A 89 5.61 -3.46 -8.96
C GLU A 89 4.91 -2.09 -8.87
N ILE A 90 4.09 -1.84 -7.83
CA ILE A 90 3.51 -0.51 -7.61
C ILE A 90 4.60 0.35 -6.97
N GLY A 91 4.90 1.51 -7.57
CA GLY A 91 6.07 2.33 -7.20
C GLY A 91 7.30 2.08 -8.07
N GLY A 92 7.14 1.48 -9.26
CA GLY A 92 8.24 1.08 -10.14
C GLY A 92 8.70 -0.35 -9.84
N THR A 93 9.62 -0.87 -10.65
CA THR A 93 10.16 -2.22 -10.44
C THR A 93 11.15 -2.25 -9.28
N PHE A 94 11.35 -3.41 -8.65
CA PHE A 94 12.36 -3.57 -7.59
C PHE A 94 13.75 -3.07 -8.01
N THR A 95 14.20 -3.43 -9.22
CA THR A 95 15.49 -2.99 -9.79
C THR A 95 15.58 -1.47 -9.94
N SER A 96 14.49 -0.78 -10.31
CA SER A 96 14.45 0.70 -10.36
C SER A 96 14.68 1.30 -8.98
N ARG A 97 13.88 0.87 -8.00
CA ARG A 97 13.97 1.36 -6.60
C ARG A 97 15.34 1.10 -5.99
N MET A 98 15.94 -0.06 -6.24
CA MET A 98 17.30 -0.37 -5.77
C MET A 98 18.37 0.49 -6.48
N SER A 99 18.15 0.87 -7.74
CA SER A 99 19.05 1.76 -8.48
C SER A 99 19.04 3.18 -7.93
N GLU A 100 17.87 3.70 -7.56
CA GLU A 100 17.69 5.03 -6.95
C GLU A 100 18.44 5.18 -5.61
N VAL A 101 18.63 4.09 -4.86
CA VAL A 101 19.44 4.06 -3.62
C VAL A 101 20.89 3.61 -3.85
N GLY A 102 21.37 3.58 -5.10
CA GLY A 102 22.77 3.28 -5.45
C GLY A 102 23.15 1.80 -5.44
N LEU A 103 22.18 0.88 -5.41
CA LEU A 103 22.36 -0.56 -5.24
C LEU A 103 22.03 -1.39 -6.50
N ALA A 104 22.07 -0.76 -7.68
CA ALA A 104 21.73 -1.36 -8.98
C ALA A 104 22.49 -2.66 -9.34
N ARG A 105 23.63 -2.94 -8.69
CA ARG A 105 24.48 -4.12 -8.93
C ARG A 105 24.69 -4.98 -7.67
N SER A 106 24.03 -4.66 -6.56
CA SER A 106 24.16 -5.40 -5.31
C SER A 106 23.20 -6.59 -5.29
N TYR A 107 23.58 -7.66 -4.60
CA TYR A 107 22.61 -8.66 -4.16
C TYR A 107 21.54 -7.96 -3.32
N ALA A 108 20.27 -8.08 -3.70
CA ALA A 108 19.17 -7.41 -3.02
C ALA A 108 17.91 -8.27 -3.05
N ALA A 109 17.06 -8.11 -2.05
CA ALA A 109 15.79 -8.82 -1.94
C ALA A 109 14.73 -7.99 -1.22
N GLU A 110 13.46 -8.29 -1.48
CA GLU A 110 12.32 -7.65 -0.84
C GLU A 110 11.35 -8.69 -0.29
N ASN A 111 10.86 -8.46 0.94
CA ASN A 111 9.72 -9.17 1.49
C ASN A 111 8.61 -8.17 1.79
N LEU A 112 7.39 -8.48 1.36
CA LEU A 112 6.21 -7.66 1.64
C LEU A 112 5.24 -8.42 2.56
N SER A 113 4.44 -7.69 3.33
CA SER A 113 3.32 -8.26 4.09
C SER A 113 2.22 -7.22 4.26
N ALA A 114 0.99 -7.68 4.50
CA ALA A 114 -0.13 -6.81 4.80
C ALA A 114 -1.10 -7.49 5.78
N GLY A 115 -1.90 -6.70 6.51
CA GLY A 115 -2.90 -7.19 7.45
C GLY A 115 -2.39 -7.64 8.82
N SER A 116 -1.10 -7.94 8.95
CA SER A 116 -0.48 -8.26 10.25
C SER A 116 -0.33 -6.99 11.10
N GLU A 117 -0.61 -7.11 12.39
CA GLU A 117 -0.62 -6.01 13.36
C GLU A 117 0.76 -5.72 13.93
N THR A 118 1.51 -6.77 14.27
CA THR A 118 2.83 -6.67 14.89
C THR A 118 3.93 -7.20 13.98
N PHE A 119 5.15 -6.75 14.22
CA PHE A 119 6.32 -7.25 13.50
C PHE A 119 6.54 -8.76 13.73
N ASP A 120 6.26 -9.28 14.93
CA ASP A 120 6.40 -10.72 15.22
C ASP A 120 5.46 -11.58 14.36
N GLN A 121 4.22 -11.13 14.14
CA GLN A 121 3.29 -11.79 13.22
C GLN A 121 3.83 -11.80 11.78
N VAL A 122 4.44 -10.69 11.34
CA VAL A 122 5.06 -10.59 10.01
C VAL A 122 6.28 -11.52 9.89
N LEU A 123 7.16 -11.52 10.89
CA LEU A 123 8.34 -12.37 10.94
C LEU A 123 7.97 -13.86 10.91
N VAL A 124 6.95 -14.28 11.67
CA VAL A 124 6.42 -15.65 11.63
C VAL A 124 5.90 -16.01 10.23
N ARG A 125 5.13 -15.11 9.58
CA ARG A 125 4.64 -15.33 8.20
C ARG A 125 5.78 -15.43 7.17
N TRP A 126 6.79 -14.57 7.26
CA TRP A 126 7.95 -14.62 6.36
C TRP A 126 8.80 -15.88 6.58
N LYS A 127 8.98 -16.33 7.83
CA LYS A 127 9.66 -17.60 8.14
C LYS A 127 8.92 -18.82 7.59
N ALA A 128 7.59 -18.81 7.66
CA ALA A 128 6.74 -19.91 7.18
C ALA A 128 6.59 -19.98 5.65
N SER A 129 6.97 -18.91 4.92
CA SER A 129 6.82 -18.83 3.47
C SER A 129 8.17 -19.08 2.77
N PRO A 130 8.34 -20.13 1.94
CA PRO A 130 9.64 -20.50 1.36
C PRO A 130 10.33 -19.37 0.60
N GLU A 131 9.59 -18.61 -0.20
CA GLU A 131 10.11 -17.47 -0.98
C GLU A 131 10.65 -16.36 -0.06
N HIS A 132 9.84 -15.91 0.90
CA HIS A 132 10.23 -14.86 1.85
C HIS A 132 11.37 -15.32 2.77
N ASN A 133 11.37 -16.60 3.16
CA ASN A 133 12.40 -17.17 4.00
C ASN A 133 13.75 -17.25 3.28
N ARG A 134 13.75 -17.66 2.00
CA ARG A 134 14.94 -17.64 1.14
C ARG A 134 15.56 -16.24 1.05
N ASN A 135 14.74 -15.19 0.94
CA ASN A 135 15.22 -13.82 0.94
C ASN A 135 15.91 -13.44 2.26
N MET A 136 15.32 -13.73 3.42
CA MET A 136 15.94 -13.45 4.73
C MET A 136 17.24 -14.24 4.95
N LEU A 137 17.33 -15.45 4.41
CA LEU A 137 18.46 -16.36 4.55
C LEU A 137 19.46 -16.32 3.37
N MET A 138 19.36 -15.33 2.48
CA MET A 138 20.33 -15.19 1.39
C MET A 138 21.73 -14.83 1.95
N PRO A 139 22.79 -15.63 1.70
CA PRO A 139 24.09 -15.48 2.35
C PRO A 139 24.88 -14.22 1.99
N GLN A 140 24.55 -13.55 0.89
CA GLN A 140 25.23 -12.35 0.41
C GLN A 140 24.79 -11.08 1.16
N LEU A 141 23.59 -11.08 1.75
CA LEU A 141 22.98 -9.90 2.37
C LEU A 141 23.68 -9.51 3.69
N ARG A 142 23.91 -8.22 3.89
CA ARG A 142 24.56 -7.63 5.07
C ARG A 142 23.80 -6.43 5.64
N ARG A 143 22.94 -5.79 4.86
CA ARG A 143 22.20 -4.57 5.23
C ARG A 143 20.69 -4.81 5.10
N ALA A 144 19.91 -4.16 5.96
CA ALA A 144 18.46 -4.27 5.98
C ALA A 144 17.79 -2.94 6.32
N GLY A 145 16.60 -2.71 5.76
CA GLY A 145 15.70 -1.65 6.18
C GLY A 145 14.27 -2.17 6.18
N ILE A 146 13.46 -1.72 7.13
CA ILE A 146 12.10 -2.22 7.35
C ILE A 146 11.19 -1.06 7.75
N ALA A 147 9.96 -1.07 7.24
CA ALA A 147 8.99 -0.04 7.53
C ALA A 147 7.55 -0.60 7.61
N ARG A 148 6.69 0.13 8.33
CA ARG A 148 5.24 -0.05 8.32
C ARG A 148 4.53 1.24 7.94
N VAL A 149 3.51 1.13 7.11
CA VAL A 149 2.53 2.20 6.86
C VAL A 149 1.13 1.67 7.12
N ASP A 150 0.38 2.37 7.96
CA ASP A 150 -1.02 2.10 8.21
C ASP A 150 -1.89 2.90 7.24
N ALA A 151 -2.97 2.27 6.76
CA ALA A 151 -3.97 2.86 5.89
C ALA A 151 -5.35 2.24 6.23
N PRO A 152 -5.97 2.65 7.36
CA PRO A 152 -7.12 1.95 7.94
C PRO A 152 -8.36 1.88 7.04
N GLY A 153 -8.48 2.77 6.04
CA GLY A 153 -9.53 2.72 5.01
C GLY A 153 -9.32 1.65 3.92
N THR A 154 -8.24 0.88 3.97
CA THR A 154 -7.93 -0.17 2.97
C THR A 154 -8.27 -1.57 3.47
N ARG A 155 -8.39 -2.52 2.54
CA ARG A 155 -8.69 -3.94 2.84
C ARG A 155 -7.73 -4.59 3.83
N TYR A 156 -6.45 -4.17 3.85
CA TYR A 156 -5.43 -4.76 4.74
C TYR A 156 -5.09 -3.89 5.94
N LYS A 157 -5.47 -2.60 5.95
CA LYS A 157 -5.24 -1.62 7.04
C LYS A 157 -3.77 -1.30 7.35
N ARG A 158 -2.82 -2.19 7.07
CA ARG A 158 -1.40 -2.14 7.46
C ARG A 158 -0.55 -2.81 6.40
N TYR A 159 0.55 -2.18 6.03
CA TYR A 159 1.46 -2.62 4.98
C TYR A 159 2.89 -2.59 5.50
N TRP A 160 3.62 -3.66 5.24
CA TRP A 160 4.99 -3.87 5.71
C TRP A 160 5.89 -4.17 4.52
N ALA A 161 7.08 -3.59 4.52
CA ALA A 161 8.14 -3.92 3.59
C ALA A 161 9.45 -4.12 4.35
N LEU A 162 10.20 -5.14 3.96
CA LEU A 162 11.58 -5.38 4.34
C LEU A 162 12.40 -5.38 3.05
N VAL A 163 13.38 -4.47 2.95
CA VAL A 163 14.33 -4.41 1.85
C VAL A 163 15.70 -4.79 2.39
N LEU A 164 16.38 -5.67 1.67
CA LEU A 164 17.68 -6.22 2.06
C LEU A 164 18.69 -5.97 0.94
N ALA A 165 19.96 -5.75 1.32
CA ALA A 165 21.06 -5.65 0.36
C ALA A 165 22.33 -6.34 0.87
N GLY A 166 23.26 -6.59 -0.05
CA GLY A 166 24.66 -6.95 0.22
C GLY A 166 25.41 -5.89 1.02
N ALA A 167 26.72 -6.05 1.12
CA ALA A 167 27.61 -4.97 1.57
C ALA A 167 27.47 -3.76 0.64
#